data_AF-A0A0F9LD85-F1
#
_entry.id   AF-A0A0F9LD85-F1
#
_cell.length_a   1.000
_cell.length_b   1.000
_cell.length_c   1.000
_cell.angle_alpha   90.00
_cell.angle_beta   90.00
_cell.angle_gamma   90.00
#
_symmetry.space_group_name_H-M   'P 1'
#
loop_
_entity.id
_entity.type
_entity.pdbx_description
1 polymer ?
#
loop_
_entity_poly.entity_id
_entity_poly.type
_entity_poly.pdbx_seq_one_letter_code
_entity_poly.pdbx_strand_id
1 'polypeptide(L)' 'MSEANEIERLTEILRKVPEKRLLLIELANSIPIKNGLLDLTVLAEKQPEINLAVAEAKAYGTRTIMAVDALVNMKARKEV' A
#
# COMPACT_ATOMS: atom_id res chain seq x y z
N MET A 1 19.18 17.88 16.24
CA MET A 1 17.84 17.44 16.66
C MET A 1 17.99 16.09 17.36
N SER A 2 17.13 15.76 18.33
CA SER A 2 17.13 14.40 18.90
C SER A 2 16.35 13.46 17.96
N GLU A 3 16.75 12.18 17.94
CA GLU A 3 16.07 11.11 17.19
C GLU A 3 14.56 11.06 17.49
N ALA A 4 14.17 11.28 18.75
CA ALA A 4 12.78 11.34 19.18
C ALA A 4 11.96 12.42 18.46
N ASN A 5 12.53 13.62 18.26
CA ASN A 5 11.86 14.71 17.53
C ASN A 5 11.73 14.40 16.03
N GLU A 6 12.68 13.67 15.45
CA GLU A 6 12.63 13.25 14.04
C GLU A 6 11.55 12.18 13.83
N ILE A 7 11.44 11.22 14.74
CA ILE A 7 10.39 10.18 14.73
C ILE A 7 8.99 10.81 14.88
N GLU A 8 8.83 11.77 15.80
CA GLU A 8 7.55 12.45 16.00
C GLU A 8 7.13 13.24 14.76
N ARG A 9 8.06 14.02 14.18
CA ARG A 9 7.81 14.76 12.94
C ARG A 9 7.47 13.83 11.77
N LEU A 10 8.18 12.72 11.62
CA LEU A 10 7.88 11.71 10.60
C LEU A 10 6.48 11.12 10.80
N THR A 11 6.10 10.83 12.05
CA THR A 11 4.78 10.29 12.40
C THR A 11 3.66 11.28 12.04
N GLU A 12 3.83 12.57 12.32
CA GLU A 12 2.86 13.60 11.95
C GLU A 12 2.72 13.77 10.43
N ILE A 13 3.82 13.66 9.68
CA ILE A 13 3.79 13.69 8.22
C ILE A 13 3.03 12.47 7.68
N LEU A 14 3.33 11.28 8.19
CA LEU A 14 2.67 10.04 7.77
C LEU A 14 1.17 10.04 8.09
N ARG A 15 0.73 10.66 9.20
CA ARG A 15 -0.70 10.82 9.53
C ARG A 15 -1.48 11.65 8.50
N LYS A 16 -0.82 12.53 7.75
CA LYS A 16 -1.46 13.35 6.70
C LYS A 16 -1.63 12.58 5.38
N VAL A 17 -0.99 11.41 5.26
CA VAL A 17 -1.15 10.55 4.09
C VAL A 17 -2.53 9.89 4.18
N PRO A 18 -3.43 10.14 3.22
CA PRO A 18 -4.75 9.51 3.24
C PRO A 18 -4.61 7.99 3.17
N GLU A 19 -5.35 7.28 4.01
CA GLU A 19 -5.42 5.83 3.97
C GLU A 19 -5.93 5.38 2.59
N LYS A 20 -5.17 4.53 1.92
CA LYS A 20 -5.61 3.87 0.68
C LYS A 20 -5.88 2.41 0.96
N ARG A 21 -7.17 2.06 1.02
CA ARG A 21 -7.63 0.67 1.06
C ARG A 21 -7.56 0.08 -0.35
N LEU A 22 -6.61 -0.83 -0.56
CA LEU A 22 -6.49 -1.53 -1.83
C LEU A 22 -7.56 -2.61 -1.90
N LEU A 23 -8.25 -2.70 -3.04
CA LEU A 23 -9.29 -3.71 -3.28
C LEU A 23 -8.78 -5.14 -3.06
N LEU A 24 -7.49 -5.36 -3.31
CA LEU A 24 -6.84 -6.65 -3.09
C LEU A 24 -6.95 -7.13 -1.64
N ILE A 25 -6.83 -6.22 -0.67
CA ILE A 25 -6.93 -6.54 0.76
C ILE A 25 -8.36 -6.90 1.13
N GLU A 26 -9.33 -6.15 0.61
CA GLU A 26 -10.75 -6.44 0.82
C GLU A 26 -11.15 -7.78 0.19
N LEU A 27 -10.70 -8.04 -1.04
CA LEU A 27 -10.96 -9.30 -1.73
C LEU A 27 -10.35 -10.49 -1.00
N ALA A 28 -9.10 -10.39 -0.55
CA ALA A 28 -8.43 -11.46 0.18
C ALA A 28 -9.21 -11.86 1.45
N ASN A 29 -9.78 -10.88 2.16
CA ASN A 29 -10.62 -11.13 3.34
C ASN A 29 -12.02 -11.65 3.00
N SER A 30 -12.47 -11.50 1.76
CA SER A 30 -13.80 -11.93 1.32
C SER A 30 -13.86 -13.37 0.83
N ILE A 31 -12.72 -14.02 0.54
CA ILE A 31 -12.66 -15.40 0.05
C ILE A 31 -12.81 -16.38 1.22
N PRO A 32 -13.82 -17.27 1.21
CA PRO A 32 -13.98 -18.27 2.26
C PRO A 32 -12.83 -19.28 2.29
N ILE A 33 -12.45 -19.68 3.50
CA ILE A 33 -11.56 -20.81 3.74
C ILE A 33 -12.42 -22.00 4.18
N LYS A 34 -12.42 -23.07 3.38
CA LYS A 34 -13.10 -24.34 3.67
C LYS A 34 -12.04 -25.40 3.95
N ASN A 35 -12.09 -26.00 5.14
CA ASN A 35 -11.14 -27.04 5.58
C ASN A 35 -9.66 -26.60 5.49
N GLY A 36 -9.38 -25.33 5.82
CA GLY A 36 -8.02 -24.77 5.75
C GLY A 36 -7.54 -24.44 4.32
N LEU A 37 -8.38 -24.63 3.31
CA LEU A 37 -8.07 -24.31 1.91
C LEU A 37 -9.00 -23.21 1.40
N LEU A 38 -8.53 -22.41 0.45
CA LEU A 38 -9.36 -21.42 -0.21
C LEU A 38 -10.45 -22.09 -1.04
N ASP A 39 -11.65 -21.52 -1.02
CA ASP A 39 -12.75 -21.93 -1.89
C ASP A 39 -12.44 -21.56 -3.36
N LEU A 40 -11.95 -22.56 -4.12
CA LEU A 40 -11.53 -22.37 -5.51
C LEU A 40 -12.68 -21.99 -6.45
N THR A 41 -13.92 -22.38 -6.13
CA THR A 41 -15.10 -22.00 -6.93
C THR A 41 -15.36 -20.51 -6.80
N VAL A 42 -15.36 -20.00 -5.56
CA VAL A 42 -15.53 -18.55 -5.30
C VAL A 42 -14.38 -17.74 -5.87
N LEU A 43 -13.15 -18.27 -5.83
CA LEU A 43 -11.99 -17.66 -6.47
C LEU A 43 -12.15 -17.51 -7.98
N ALA A 44 -12.63 -18.57 -8.65
CA ALA A 44 -12.83 -18.56 -10.10
C ALA A 44 -13.89 -17.54 -10.51
N GLU A 45 -14.98 -17.43 -9.74
CA GLU A 45 -16.04 -16.44 -9.98
C GLU A 45 -15.54 -15.00 -9.81
N LYS A 46 -14.65 -14.76 -8.83
CA LYS A 46 -14.07 -13.43 -8.54
C LYS A 46 -12.82 -13.10 -9.35
N GLN A 47 -12.43 -13.95 -10.31
CA GLN A 47 -11.19 -13.76 -11.07
C GLN A 47 -11.09 -12.38 -11.77
N PRO A 48 -12.18 -11.82 -12.37
CA PRO A 48 -12.13 -10.48 -12.95
C PRO A 48 -11.81 -9.39 -11.92
N GLU A 49 -12.45 -9.43 -10.75
CA GLU A 49 -12.23 -8.48 -9.65
C GLU A 49 -10.81 -8.60 -9.08
N ILE A 50 -10.31 -9.84 -8.95
CA ILE A 50 -8.93 -10.12 -8.53
C ILE A 50 -7.94 -9.50 -9.53
N ASN A 51 -8.17 -9.66 -10.84
CA ASN A 51 -7.31 -9.07 -11.86
C ASN A 51 -7.28 -7.54 -11.77
N LEU A 52 -8.44 -6.92 -11.56
CA LEU A 52 -8.55 -5.47 -11.37
C LEU A 52 -7.81 -5.01 -10.10
N ALA A 53 -8.01 -5.72 -9.00
CA ALA A 53 -7.35 -5.42 -7.72
C ALA A 53 -5.82 -5.55 -7.82
N VAL A 54 -5.32 -6.55 -8.54
CA VAL A 54 -3.88 -6.71 -8.81
C VAL A 54 -3.35 -5.55 -9.66
N ALA A 55 -4.10 -5.10 -10.67
CA ALA A 55 -3.71 -3.96 -11.49
C ALA A 55 -3.67 -2.65 -10.65
N GLU A 56 -4.66 -2.41 -9.80
CA GLU A 56 -4.67 -1.28 -8.86
C GLU A 56 -3.45 -1.32 -7.93
N ALA A 57 -3.20 -2.46 -7.29
CA ALA A 57 -2.10 -2.63 -6.35
C ALA A 57 -0.74 -2.40 -7.02
N LYS A 58 -0.53 -2.92 -8.23
CA LYS A 58 0.69 -2.67 -9.02
C LYS A 58 0.86 -1.20 -9.36
N ALA A 59 -0.20 -0.54 -9.84
CA ALA A 59 -0.14 0.87 -10.19
C ALA A 59 0.18 1.75 -8.96
N TYR A 60 -0.43 1.44 -7.82
CA TYR A 60 -0.17 2.12 -6.55
C TYR A 60 1.28 1.89 -6.08
N GLY A 61 1.76 0.64 -6.11
CA GLY A 61 3.12 0.28 -5.72
C GLY A 61 4.18 0.99 -6.59
N THR A 62 4.02 0.96 -7.91
CA THR A 62 4.94 1.64 -8.83
C THR A 62 5.02 3.14 -8.56
N ARG A 63 3.88 3.81 -8.38
CA ARG A 63 3.86 5.25 -8.07
C ARG A 63 4.50 5.56 -6.72
N THR A 64 4.31 4.68 -5.74
CA THR A 64 4.92 4.83 -4.41
C THR A 64 6.44 4.70 -4.50
N ILE A 65 6.95 3.70 -5.22
CA ILE A 65 8.39 3.53 -5.47
C ILE A 65 8.96 4.78 -6.14
N MET A 66 8.33 5.26 -7.23
CA MET A 66 8.78 6.47 -7.92
C MET A 66 8.80 7.70 -7.02
N ALA A 67 7.79 7.87 -6.15
CA ALA A 67 7.74 8.98 -5.20
C ALA A 67 8.86 8.89 -4.16
N VAL A 68 9.11 7.69 -3.62
CA VAL A 68 10.22 7.44 -2.69
C VAL A 68 11.56 7.72 -3.36
N ASP A 69 11.78 7.21 -4.57
CA ASP A 69 13.01 7.43 -5.32
C ASP A 69 13.24 8.92 -5.61
N ALA A 70 12.19 9.65 -5.97
CA ALA A 70 12.28 11.11 -6.16
C ALA A 70 12.69 11.81 -4.86
N LEU A 71 12.09 11.43 -3.72
CA LEU A 71 12.41 12.01 -2.41
C LEU A 71 13.85 11.69 -1.97
N VAL A 72 14.31 10.45 -2.17
CA VAL A 72 15.70 10.05 -1.85
C VAL A 72 16.71 10.84 -2.68
N ASN A 73 16.41 11.09 -3.96
CA ASN A 73 17.29 11.82 -4.86
C ASN A 73 17.24 13.34 -4.69
N MET A 74 16.21 13.87 -4.04
CA MET A 74 16.18 15.27 -3.62
C MET A 74 17.19 15.46 -2.47
N LYS A 75 18.37 16.02 -2.77
CA LYS A 75 19.29 16.50 -1.73
C LYS A 75 18.51 17.42 -0.80
N ALA A 76 18.53 17.12 0.50
CA ALA A 76 17.96 17.99 1.52
C ALA A 76 18.48 19.42 1.28
N ARG A 77 17.56 20.38 1.12
CA ARG A 77 17.94 21.80 1.05
C ARG A 77 18.78 22.08 2.29
N LYS A 78 20.03 22.53 2.11
CA LYS A 78 20.79 23.10 3.22
C LYS A 78 19.94 24.22 3.79
N GLU A 79 19.58 24.10 5.07
CA GLU A 79 19.02 25.21 5.83
C GLU A 79 20.03 26.36 5.73
N VAL A 80 19.58 27.50 5.22
CA VAL A 80 20.33 28.77 5.15
C VAL A 80 20.05 29.54 6.42
#